data_AF-E9FTV3-F1
#
_entry.id   AF-E9FTV3-F1
#
_cell.length_a   1.000
_cell.length_b   1.000
_cell.length_c   1.000
_cell.angle_alpha   90.00
_cell.angle_beta   90.00
_cell.angle_gamma   90.00
#
_symmetry.space_group_name_H-M   'P 1'
#
loop_
_entity.id
_entity.type
_entity.pdbx_description
1 polymer ?
#
loop_
_entity_poly.entity_id
_entity_poly.type
_entity_poly.pdbx_seq_one_letter_code
_entity_poly.pdbx_strand_id
1 'polypeptide(L)' 'RYYCDYCDTYLTHDSPSVRKTHCSGRKHKENVKFYYQKWMEDQAQSLIDATSELVFTSSLNIY' A
#
# COMPACT_ATOMS: atom_id res chain seq x y z
N ARG A 1 -20.09 -3.18 -14.08
CA ARG A 1 -19.61 -1.91 -13.45
C ARG A 1 -18.29 -2.25 -12.82
N TYR A 2 -17.22 -1.58 -13.20
CA TYR A 2 -15.86 -1.87 -12.74
C TYR A 2 -15.46 -0.88 -11.66
N TYR A 3 -14.97 -1.42 -10.54
CA TYR A 3 -14.38 -0.65 -9.45
C TYR A 3 -12.87 -0.85 -9.48
N CYS A 4 -12.12 0.23 -9.24
CA CYS A 4 -10.68 0.17 -9.13
C CYS A 4 -10.27 0.42 -7.68
N ASP A 5 -9.73 -0.61 -7.02
CA ASP A 5 -9.31 -0.54 -5.62
C ASP A 5 -8.19 0.50 -5.40
N TYR A 6 -7.24 0.60 -6.34
CA TYR A 6 -6.15 1.59 -6.25
C TYR A 6 -6.64 3.05 -6.36
N CYS A 7 -7.77 3.28 -7.02
CA CYS A 7 -8.31 4.62 -7.26
C CYS A 7 -9.52 4.95 -6.39
N ASP A 8 -10.01 3.99 -5.60
CA ASP A 8 -11.26 4.03 -4.84
C ASP A 8 -12.41 4.67 -5.63
N THR A 9 -12.65 4.16 -6.84
CA THR A 9 -13.62 4.77 -7.75
C THR A 9 -14.26 3.76 -8.69
N TYR A 10 -15.53 4.01 -9.03
CA TYR A 10 -16.27 3.27 -10.03
C TYR A 10 -16.10 3.92 -11.41
N LEU A 11 -15.81 3.10 -12.41
CA LEU A 11 -15.85 3.54 -13.80
C LEU A 11 -17.31 3.69 -14.25
N THR A 12 -17.60 4.82 -14.90
CA THR A 12 -18.93 5.14 -15.46
C THR A 12 -19.36 4.14 -16.52
N HIS A 13 -18.42 3.69 -17.35
CA HIS A 13 -18.63 2.67 -18.37
C HIS A 13 -17.61 1.54 -18.23
N ASP A 14 -18.11 0.32 -18.14
CA ASP A 14 -17.31 -0.89 -17.96
C ASP A 14 -17.03 -1.57 -19.30
N SER A 15 -16.23 -0.89 -20.15
CA SER A 15 -15.78 -1.44 -21.42
C SER A 15 -14.28 -1.75 -21.38
N PRO A 16 -13.78 -2.72 -22.18
CA PRO A 16 -12.35 -3.03 -22.23
C PRO A 16 -11.47 -1.82 -22.55
N SER A 17 -11.92 -0.97 -23.47
CA SER A 17 -11.20 0.26 -23.85
C SER A 17 -11.12 1.26 -22.70
N VAL A 18 -12.23 1.49 -21.98
CA VAL A 18 -12.25 2.41 -20.83
C VAL A 18 -11.38 1.89 -19.69
N ARG A 19 -11.43 0.58 -19.40
CA ARG A 19 -10.52 -0.05 -18.42
C ARG A 19 -9.06 0.11 -18.81
N LYS A 20 -8.71 -0.14 -20.08
CA LYS A 20 -7.35 0.03 -20.59
C LYS A 20 -6.86 1.48 -20.42
N THR A 21 -7.68 2.45 -20.82
CA THR A 21 -7.36 3.87 -20.66
C THR A 21 -7.18 4.24 -19.19
N HIS A 22 -8.09 3.79 -18.31
CA HIS A 22 -7.98 4.01 -16.86
C HIS A 22 -6.67 3.45 -16.29
N CYS A 23 -6.37 2.17 -16.50
CA CYS A 23 -5.16 1.53 -15.97
C CYS A 23 -3.87 2.14 -16.54
N SER A 24 -3.91 2.62 -17.79
CA SER A 24 -2.78 3.30 -18.41
C SER A 24 -2.60 4.76 -17.96
N GLY A 25 -3.62 5.32 -17.31
CA GLY A 25 -3.69 6.72 -16.88
C GLY A 25 -2.71 7.04 -15.75
N ARG A 26 -2.26 8.30 -15.72
CA ARG A 26 -1.27 8.79 -14.76
C ARG A 26 -1.70 8.57 -13.31
N LYS A 27 -2.95 8.95 -12.96
CA LYS A 27 -3.49 8.80 -11.60
C LYS A 27 -3.46 7.35 -11.11
N HIS A 28 -3.90 6.40 -11.93
CA HIS A 28 -3.88 4.99 -11.56
C HIS A 28 -2.45 4.49 -11.32
N LYS A 29 -1.51 4.80 -12.22
CA LYS A 29 -0.10 4.42 -12.06
C LYS A 29 0.55 5.01 -10.82
N GLU A 30 0.28 6.27 -10.51
CA GLU A 30 0.77 6.94 -9.29
C GLU A 30 0.21 6.27 -8.04
N ASN A 31 -1.09 5.98 -8.01
CA ASN A 31 -1.73 5.31 -6.88
C ASN A 31 -1.20 3.89 -6.68
N VAL A 32 -1.01 3.13 -7.76
CA VAL A 32 -0.39 1.79 -7.69
C VAL A 32 1.03 1.88 -7.13
N LYS A 33 1.83 2.86 -7.57
CA LYS A 33 3.17 3.07 -7.03
C LYS A 33 3.12 3.39 -5.54
N PHE A 34 2.25 4.33 -5.13
CA PHE A 34 2.11 4.74 -3.74
C PHE A 34 1.66 3.58 -2.84
N TYR A 35 0.73 2.75 -3.33
CA TYR A 35 0.27 1.56 -2.62
C TYR A 35 1.44 0.64 -2.26
N TYR A 36 2.30 0.30 -3.23
CA TYR A 36 3.44 -0.56 -2.97
C TYR A 36 4.54 0.12 -2.14
N GLN A 37 4.74 1.43 -2.29
CA GLN A 37 5.67 2.17 -1.43
C GLN A 37 5.23 2.11 0.04
N LYS A 38 3.96 2.41 0.31
CA LYS A 38 3.39 2.32 1.65
C LYS A 38 3.47 0.91 2.21
N TRP A 39 3.17 -0.10 1.39
CA TRP A 39 3.26 -1.50 1.82
C TRP A 39 4.69 -1.89 2.27
N MET A 40 5.72 -1.40 1.56
CA MET A 40 7.11 -1.62 1.96
C MET A 40 7.47 -0.87 3.26
N GLU A 41 6.99 0.37 3.43
CA GLU A 41 7.19 1.15 4.65
C GLU A 41 6.54 0.46 5.87
N ASP A 42 5.32 -0.03 5.71
CA ASP A 42 4.60 -0.78 6.77
C ASP A 42 5.36 -2.06 7.15
N GLN A 43 5.95 -2.77 6.17
CA GLN A 43 6.77 -3.94 6.44
C GLN A 43 8.08 -3.59 7.17
N ALA A 44 8.73 -2.47 6.82
CA ALA A 44 9.92 -1.99 7.50
C ALA A 44 9.60 -1.59 8.95
N GLN A 45 8.48 -0.91 9.17
CA GLN A 45 8.03 -0.51 10.52
C GLN A 45 7.79 -1.73 11.41
N SER A 46 7.16 -2.79 10.88
CA SER A 46 6.95 -4.04 11.63
C SER A 46 8.26 -4.65 12.14
N LEU A 47 9.35 -4.56 11.37
CA LEU A 47 10.68 -5.05 11.80
C LEU A 47 11.30 -4.16 12.88
N ILE A 48 11.13 -2.84 12.76
CA ILE A 48 11.57 -1.86 13.77
C ILE A 48 10.84 -2.11 15.08
N ASP A 49 9.53 -2.29 15.03
CA ASP A 49 8.70 -2.52 16.22
C ASP A 49 9.11 -3.80 16.94
N ALA A 50 9.28 -4.90 16.21
CA ALA A 50 9.76 -6.17 16.78
C ALA A 50 11.14 -6.03 17.43
N THR A 51 12.06 -5.31 16.78
CA THR A 51 13.42 -5.09 17.32
C THR A 51 13.38 -4.16 18.55
N SER A 52 12.57 -3.11 18.49
CA SER A 52 12.35 -2.15 19.56
C SER A 52 11.83 -2.86 20.82
N GLU A 53 10.79 -3.69 20.69
CA GLU A 53 10.25 -4.52 21.78
C GLU A 53 11.32 -5.44 22.41
N LEU A 54 12.15 -6.08 21.59
CA LEU A 54 13.24 -6.93 22.09
C LEU A 54 14.31 -6.14 22.86
N VAL A 55 14.64 -4.93 22.41
CA VAL A 55 15.60 -4.06 23.12
C VAL A 55 15.04 -3.63 24.47
N PHE A 56 13.77 -3.20 24.52
CA PHE A 56 13.14 -2.79 25.78
C PHE A 56 13.02 -3.92 26.79
N THR A 57 12.63 -5.12 26.36
CA THR A 57 12.53 -6.30 27.25
C THR A 57 13.90 -6.77 27.75
N SER A 58 14.94 -6.64 26.93
CA SER A 58 16.32 -6.94 27.33
C SER A 58 16.83 -5.97 28.40
N SER A 59 16.49 -4.68 28.31
CA SER A 59 16.86 -3.68 29.32
C SER A 59 16.15 -3.85 30.67
N LEU A 60 14.96 -4.46 30.68
CA LEU A 60 14.20 -4.74 31.92
C LEU A 60 14.66 -6.03 32.62
N ASN A 61 15.24 -7.00 31.91
CA ASN A 61 15.79 -8.23 32.49
C ASN A 61 17.20 -8.07 33.10
N ILE A 62 17.78 -6.87 33.04
CA ILE A 62 19.08 -6.55 33.65
C ILE A 62 18.91 -5.84 35.01
N TYR A 63 17.66 -5.60 35.45
CA TYR A 63 17.31 -5.05 36.77
C TYR A 63 16.53 -6.05 37.62
#